data_AF-A0A9D5D7I5-F1
#
_entry.id   AF-A0A9D5D7I5-F1
#
_cell.length_a   1.000
_cell.length_b   1.000
_cell.length_c   1.000
_cell.angle_alpha   90.00
_cell.angle_beta   90.00
_cell.angle_gamma   90.00
#
_symmetry.space_group_name_H-M   'P 1'
#
loop_
_entity.id
_entity.type
_entity.pdbx_description
1 polymer ?
#
loop_
_entity_poly.entity_id
_entity_poly.type
_entity_poly.pdbx_seq_one_letter_code
_entity_poly.pdbx_strand_id
1 'polypeptide(L)'
;MEYLENLNEVLFNKERESNNELQAARKELIKGLLGIDGFVSGGTTIGIKRMGDLDEKPFRVACKKRYSADEADTKAAVLCSGWQEEIKQPSWQPYKTVDVDGVKREVIDQNDVKLRNLRIELGVDVYNVVTNALMEINEYNPSGRIVVPELWNFKHGRKAAMAEVIKYVFRQWKSDKDMTRAVI
;
A
#
# COMPACT_ATOMS: atom_id res chain seq x y z
N MET A 1 25.22 10.56 -37.89
CA MET A 1 25.04 9.41 -36.98
C MET A 1 25.49 9.82 -35.58
N GLU A 2 26.74 10.27 -35.44
CA GLU A 2 27.35 10.79 -34.19
C GLU A 2 26.56 11.92 -33.49
N TYR A 3 25.98 12.88 -34.23
CA TYR A 3 25.14 13.94 -33.63
C TYR A 3 23.86 13.42 -32.97
N LEU A 4 23.21 12.41 -33.57
CA LEU A 4 21.99 11.81 -33.03
C LEU A 4 22.30 10.96 -31.78
N GLU A 5 23.43 10.26 -31.80
CA GLU A 5 23.92 9.48 -30.66
C GLU A 5 24.26 10.39 -29.47
N ASN A 6 24.95 11.50 -29.71
CA ASN A 6 25.27 12.50 -28.68
C ASN A 6 23.98 13.14 -28.10
N LEU A 7 23.02 13.50 -28.95
CA LEU A 7 21.74 14.05 -28.50
C LEU A 7 20.96 13.05 -27.63
N ASN A 8 20.95 11.77 -28.01
CA ASN A 8 20.30 10.71 -27.22
C ASN A 8 20.94 10.55 -25.84
N GLU A 9 22.27 10.58 -25.76
CA GLU A 9 22.99 10.51 -24.48
C GLU A 9 22.64 11.69 -23.57
N VAL A 10 22.61 12.91 -24.13
CA VAL A 10 22.23 14.12 -23.38
C VAL A 10 20.80 14.04 -22.87
N LEU A 11 19.85 13.60 -23.71
CA LEU A 11 18.44 13.47 -23.33
C LEU A 11 18.25 12.42 -22.24
N PHE A 12 18.91 11.27 -22.37
CA PHE A 12 18.88 10.20 -21.38
C PHE A 12 19.40 10.67 -20.01
N ASN A 13 20.52 11.40 -20.00
CA ASN A 13 21.09 11.94 -18.76
C ASN A 13 20.14 12.93 -18.10
N LYS A 14 19.53 13.85 -18.87
CA LYS A 14 18.54 14.81 -18.36
C LYS A 14 17.29 14.14 -17.82
N GLU A 15 16.77 13.12 -18.51
CA GLU A 15 15.62 12.35 -18.04
C GLU A 15 15.94 11.68 -16.69
N ARG A 16 17.12 11.07 -16.59
CA ARG A 16 17.57 10.41 -15.36
C ARG A 16 17.70 11.40 -14.20
N GLU A 17 18.31 12.56 -14.43
CA GLU A 17 18.43 13.63 -13.44
C GLU A 17 17.05 14.12 -12.97
N SER A 18 16.16 14.46 -13.90
CA SER A 18 14.81 14.92 -13.58
C SER A 18 13.99 13.86 -12.82
N ASN A 19 14.10 12.59 -13.22
CA ASN A 19 13.44 11.50 -12.50
C ASN A 19 14.00 11.34 -11.09
N ASN A 20 15.31 11.46 -10.89
CA ASN A 20 15.92 11.38 -9.56
C ASN A 20 15.40 12.50 -8.64
N GLU A 21 15.31 13.73 -9.13
CA GLU A 21 14.75 14.85 -8.38
C GLU A 21 13.28 14.63 -8.02
N LEU A 22 12.47 14.16 -8.98
CA LEU A 22 11.06 13.87 -8.75
C LEU A 22 10.86 12.76 -7.70
N GLN A 23 11.67 11.70 -7.75
CA GLN A 23 11.63 10.62 -6.76
C GLN A 23 12.09 11.11 -5.38
N ALA A 24 13.12 11.95 -5.31
CA ALA A 24 13.58 12.55 -4.05
C ALA A 24 12.49 13.43 -3.43
N ALA A 25 11.86 14.31 -4.22
CA ALA A 25 10.74 15.14 -3.78
C ALA A 25 9.55 14.30 -3.29
N ARG A 26 9.23 13.20 -3.99
CA ARG A 26 8.16 12.28 -3.58
C ARG A 26 8.48 11.60 -2.24
N LYS A 27 9.72 11.14 -2.05
CA LYS A 27 10.17 10.51 -0.80
C LYS A 27 10.09 11.47 0.38
N GLU A 28 10.58 12.71 0.21
CA GLU A 28 10.49 13.73 1.25
C GLU A 28 9.04 14.09 1.58
N LEU A 29 8.16 14.17 0.58
CA LEU A 29 6.73 14.40 0.83
C LEU A 29 6.09 13.24 1.61
N ILE A 30 6.38 11.98 1.26
CA ILE A 30 5.90 10.82 2.02
C ILE A 30 6.39 10.89 3.46
N LYS A 31 7.68 11.15 3.67
CA LYS A 31 8.28 11.27 5.01
C LYS A 31 7.63 12.39 5.83
N GLY A 32 7.39 13.55 5.22
CA GLY A 32 6.72 14.67 5.87
C GLY A 32 5.29 14.34 6.26
N LEU A 33 4.50 13.74 5.36
CA LEU A 33 3.10 13.39 5.62
C LEU A 33 2.94 12.22 6.60
N LEU A 34 3.92 11.31 6.68
CA LEU A 34 3.93 10.24 7.69
C LEU A 34 3.96 10.78 9.13
N GLY A 35 4.53 11.96 9.35
CA GLY A 35 4.60 12.60 10.67
C GLY A 35 3.38 13.46 11.02
N ILE A 36 2.34 13.50 10.17
CA ILE A 36 1.14 14.33 10.38
C ILE A 36 -0.06 13.42 10.62
N ASP A 37 -0.67 13.55 11.80
CA ASP A 37 -1.88 12.83 12.16
C ASP A 37 -3.01 13.07 11.13
N GLY A 38 -3.73 12.01 10.79
CA GLY A 38 -4.82 12.05 9.81
C GLY A 38 -4.40 11.81 8.35
N PHE A 39 -3.12 11.97 8.00
CA PHE A 39 -2.61 11.54 6.69
C PHE A 39 -2.29 10.04 6.63
N VAL A 40 -2.03 9.42 7.79
CA VAL A 40 -1.79 7.98 7.93
C VAL A 40 -3.06 7.29 8.42
N SER A 41 -4.14 7.34 7.65
CA SER A 41 -5.38 6.57 7.86
C SER A 41 -6.39 6.81 6.74
N GLY A 42 -7.18 5.80 6.37
CA GLY A 42 -8.20 5.86 5.31
C GLY A 42 -9.40 6.78 5.57
N GLY A 43 -9.31 7.69 6.54
CA GLY A 43 -10.32 8.72 6.80
C GLY A 43 -10.21 9.95 5.88
N THR A 44 -9.13 10.06 5.11
CA THR A 44 -8.86 11.18 4.19
C THR A 44 -8.96 10.76 2.73
N THR A 45 -9.25 11.71 1.84
CA THR A 45 -9.31 11.43 0.38
C THR A 45 -7.94 11.09 -0.19
N ILE A 46 -6.90 11.77 0.30
CA ILE A 46 -5.51 11.54 -0.07
C ILE A 46 -4.71 11.39 1.22
N GLY A 47 -3.88 10.35 1.27
CA GLY A 47 -3.02 10.08 2.42
C GLY A 47 -1.91 9.10 2.07
N ILE A 48 -1.30 8.53 3.10
CA ILE A 48 -0.29 7.48 2.97
C ILE A 48 -0.97 6.12 3.11
N LYS A 49 -0.81 5.29 2.10
CA LYS A 49 -1.13 3.86 2.18
C LYS A 49 0.17 3.09 2.45
N ARG A 50 0.10 2.12 3.37
CA ARG A 50 1.19 1.19 3.67
C ARG A 50 0.99 -0.07 2.82
N MET A 51 1.65 -0.15 1.66
CA MET A 51 1.47 -1.25 0.70
C MET A 51 1.97 -2.55 1.30
N GLY A 52 1.10 -3.55 1.40
CA GLY A 52 1.40 -4.84 2.02
C GLY A 52 1.08 -4.96 3.51
N ASP A 53 0.53 -3.91 4.12
CA ASP A 53 0.13 -3.88 5.53
C ASP A 53 -1.32 -4.36 5.67
N LEU A 54 -1.59 -5.24 6.63
CA LEU A 54 -2.92 -5.81 6.84
C LEU A 54 -3.84 -4.85 7.60
N ASP A 55 -5.06 -4.70 7.10
CA ASP A 55 -6.16 -4.11 7.88
C ASP A 55 -6.64 -5.14 8.90
N GLU A 56 -6.63 -4.77 10.17
CA GLU A 56 -7.07 -5.63 11.28
C GLU A 56 -8.61 -5.79 11.31
N LYS A 57 -9.37 -4.88 10.67
CA LYS A 57 -10.85 -4.87 10.75
C LYS A 57 -11.50 -6.20 10.33
N PRO A 58 -11.15 -6.83 9.19
CA PRO A 58 -11.70 -8.13 8.82
C PRO A 58 -11.37 -9.23 9.84
N PHE A 59 -10.19 -9.19 10.45
CA PHE A 59 -9.81 -10.14 11.51
C PHE A 59 -10.70 -9.95 12.73
N ARG A 60 -10.98 -8.70 13.15
CA ARG A 60 -11.92 -8.42 14.25
C ARG A 60 -13.31 -8.94 13.96
N VAL A 61 -13.82 -8.71 12.75
CA VAL A 61 -15.15 -9.21 12.32
C VAL A 61 -15.20 -10.74 12.34
N ALA A 62 -14.15 -11.42 11.86
CA ALA A 62 -14.06 -12.87 11.88
C ALA A 62 -13.97 -13.42 13.31
N CYS A 63 -13.14 -12.82 14.17
CA CYS A 63 -12.94 -13.24 15.55
C CYS A 63 -14.19 -13.05 16.42
N LYS A 64 -14.94 -11.96 16.24
CA LYS A 64 -16.21 -11.72 16.96
C LYS A 64 -17.28 -12.79 16.72
N LYS A 65 -17.17 -13.56 15.63
CA LYS A 65 -18.07 -14.69 15.34
C LYS A 65 -17.64 -16.00 16.00
N ARG A 66 -16.44 -16.05 16.59
CA ARG A 66 -15.76 -17.29 17.03
C ARG A 66 -15.38 -17.28 18.49
N TYR A 67 -15.04 -16.12 19.02
CA TYR A 67 -14.54 -15.93 20.37
C TYR A 67 -15.50 -15.07 21.18
N SER A 68 -15.35 -15.11 22.50
CA SER A 68 -16.08 -14.20 23.39
C SER A 68 -15.70 -12.74 23.12
N ALA A 69 -16.54 -11.80 23.56
CA ALA A 69 -16.27 -10.38 23.39
C ALA A 69 -14.93 -9.95 24.01
N ASP A 70 -14.57 -10.53 25.16
CA ASP A 70 -13.33 -10.22 25.89
C ASP A 70 -12.07 -10.76 25.18
N GLU A 71 -12.20 -11.82 24.38
CA GLU A 71 -11.08 -12.45 23.68
C GLU A 71 -10.95 -12.03 22.22
N ALA A 72 -12.05 -11.61 21.58
CA ALA A 72 -12.12 -11.44 20.13
C ALA A 72 -11.10 -10.43 19.58
N ASP A 73 -10.93 -9.28 20.26
CA ASP A 73 -9.99 -8.25 19.80
C ASP A 73 -8.54 -8.70 19.96
N THR A 74 -8.18 -9.35 21.08
CA THR A 74 -6.85 -9.93 21.30
C THR A 74 -6.54 -11.01 20.26
N LYS A 75 -7.49 -11.90 19.97
CA LYS A 75 -7.34 -12.94 18.95
C LYS A 75 -7.20 -12.35 17.56
N ALA A 76 -7.94 -11.30 17.23
CA ALA A 76 -7.83 -10.60 15.95
C ALA A 76 -6.44 -9.99 15.75
N ALA A 77 -5.92 -9.28 16.77
CA ALA A 77 -4.58 -8.71 16.72
C ALA A 77 -3.50 -9.80 16.53
N VAL A 78 -3.56 -10.89 17.30
CA VAL A 78 -2.62 -12.01 17.20
C VAL A 78 -2.67 -12.64 15.80
N LEU A 79 -3.86 -12.90 15.26
CA LEU A 79 -4.00 -13.47 13.91
C LEU A 79 -3.51 -12.52 12.84
N CYS A 80 -3.87 -11.23 12.92
CA CYS A 80 -3.44 -10.23 11.95
C CYS A 80 -1.91 -10.11 11.93
N SER A 81 -1.25 -10.02 13.09
CA SER A 81 0.21 -10.00 13.18
C SER A 81 0.85 -11.29 12.68
N GLY A 82 0.28 -12.46 13.02
CA GLY A 82 0.76 -13.74 12.52
C GLY A 82 0.76 -13.80 10.99
N TRP A 83 -0.34 -13.40 10.36
CA TRP A 83 -0.43 -13.33 8.90
C TRP A 83 0.50 -12.27 8.29
N GLN A 84 0.71 -11.15 8.96
CA GLN A 84 1.66 -10.13 8.52
C GLN A 84 3.08 -10.71 8.45
N GLU A 85 3.47 -11.55 9.41
CA GLU A 85 4.78 -12.22 9.42
C GLU A 85 4.87 -13.34 8.39
N GLU A 86 3.79 -14.10 8.17
CA GLU A 86 3.73 -15.11 7.11
C GLU A 86 3.95 -14.48 5.72
N ILE A 87 3.26 -13.37 5.44
CA ILE A 87 3.37 -12.62 4.18
C ILE A 87 4.81 -12.16 3.90
N LYS A 88 5.58 -11.83 4.95
CA LYS A 88 6.98 -11.39 4.84
C LYS A 88 7.95 -12.53 4.55
N GLN A 89 7.55 -13.80 4.73
CA GLN A 89 8.45 -14.95 4.54
C GLN A 89 8.83 -15.12 3.06
N PRO A 90 10.11 -15.01 2.68
CA PRO A 90 10.53 -15.18 1.28
C PRO A 90 10.32 -16.60 0.73
N SER A 91 10.28 -17.60 1.63
CA SER A 91 10.04 -19.00 1.30
C SER A 91 8.57 -19.29 0.92
N TRP A 92 7.65 -18.38 1.24
CA TRP A 92 6.25 -18.51 0.88
C TRP A 92 5.90 -17.59 -0.28
N GLN A 93 5.73 -18.18 -1.45
CA GLN A 93 5.40 -17.49 -2.69
C GLN A 93 4.12 -18.11 -3.27
N PRO A 94 2.94 -17.74 -2.74
CA PRO A 94 1.65 -18.31 -3.16
C PRO A 94 1.19 -17.70 -4.49
N TYR A 95 2.08 -17.69 -5.48
CA TYR A 95 1.87 -17.09 -6.79
C TYR A 95 1.99 -18.14 -7.87
N LYS A 96 1.29 -17.89 -8.97
CA LYS A 96 1.46 -18.62 -10.23
C LYS A 96 1.58 -17.63 -11.38
N THR A 97 2.35 -18.02 -12.38
CA THR A 97 2.49 -17.24 -13.61
C THR A 97 1.35 -17.56 -14.56
N VAL A 98 0.69 -16.53 -15.06
CA VAL A 98 -0.32 -16.62 -16.12
C VAL A 98 0.08 -15.72 -17.29
N ASP A 99 -0.35 -16.09 -18.49
CA ASP A 99 -0.20 -15.26 -19.68
C ASP A 99 -1.49 -14.45 -19.89
N VAL A 100 -1.35 -13.12 -19.93
CA VAL A 100 -2.44 -12.20 -20.24
C VAL A 100 -1.97 -11.32 -21.40
N ASP A 101 -2.54 -11.55 -22.58
CA ASP A 101 -2.22 -10.84 -23.83
C ASP A 101 -0.73 -10.88 -24.20
N GLY A 102 -0.06 -12.03 -24.00
CA GLY A 102 1.37 -12.21 -24.28
C GLY A 102 2.28 -11.65 -23.19
N VAL A 103 1.71 -11.10 -22.11
CA VAL A 103 2.46 -10.60 -20.95
C VAL A 103 2.31 -11.59 -19.80
N LYS A 104 3.44 -12.17 -19.38
CA LYS A 104 3.50 -12.99 -18.17
C LYS A 104 3.26 -12.13 -16.94
N ARG A 105 2.29 -12.53 -16.11
CA ARG A 105 1.96 -11.87 -14.85
C ARG A 105 1.86 -12.89 -13.74
N GLU A 106 2.24 -12.49 -12.54
CA GLU A 106 2.00 -13.28 -11.34
C GLU A 106 0.62 -12.95 -10.77
N VAL A 107 -0.12 -14.00 -10.43
CA VAL A 107 -1.41 -13.91 -9.75
C VAL A 107 -1.39 -14.86 -8.55
N ILE A 108 -2.29 -14.62 -7.59
CA ILE A 108 -2.45 -15.52 -6.44
C ILE A 108 -2.81 -16.93 -6.91
N ASP A 109 -2.09 -17.92 -6.39
CA ASP A 109 -2.47 -19.32 -6.54
C ASP A 109 -3.60 -19.66 -5.56
N GLN A 110 -4.82 -19.80 -6.10
CA GLN A 110 -6.01 -20.18 -5.32
C GLN A 110 -5.91 -21.59 -4.73
N ASN A 111 -4.98 -22.42 -5.20
CA ASN A 111 -4.75 -23.76 -4.67
C ASN A 111 -3.76 -23.79 -3.51
N ASP A 112 -3.10 -22.68 -3.17
CA ASP A 112 -2.19 -22.60 -2.04
C ASP A 112 -2.88 -23.06 -0.74
N VAL A 113 -2.24 -24.02 -0.06
CA VAL A 113 -2.84 -24.70 1.10
C VAL A 113 -3.10 -23.72 2.25
N LYS A 114 -2.17 -22.80 2.52
CA LYS A 114 -2.32 -21.81 3.60
C LYS A 114 -3.47 -20.85 3.30
N LEU A 115 -3.56 -20.34 2.08
CA LEU A 115 -4.63 -19.43 1.65
C LEU A 115 -6.00 -20.12 1.63
N ARG A 116 -6.08 -21.38 1.22
CA ARG A 116 -7.32 -22.16 1.29
C ARG A 116 -7.79 -22.36 2.72
N ASN A 117 -6.88 -22.76 3.61
CA ASN A 117 -7.19 -22.91 5.04
C ASN A 117 -7.61 -21.57 5.64
N LEU A 118 -6.90 -20.47 5.35
CA LEU A 118 -7.28 -19.13 5.76
C LEU A 118 -8.71 -18.76 5.37
N ARG A 119 -9.12 -19.07 4.14
CA ARG A 119 -10.48 -18.76 3.67
C ARG A 119 -11.55 -19.58 4.40
N ILE A 120 -11.26 -20.85 4.68
CA ILE A 120 -12.16 -21.75 5.43
C ILE A 120 -12.23 -21.31 6.90
N GLU A 121 -11.09 -20.95 7.48
CA GLU A 121 -10.92 -20.66 8.90
C GLU A 121 -11.18 -19.22 9.29
N LEU A 122 -11.11 -18.22 8.43
CA LEU A 122 -11.37 -16.83 8.84
C LEU A 122 -12.33 -16.13 7.88
N GLY A 123 -12.75 -16.81 6.82
CA GLY A 123 -13.72 -16.32 5.87
C GLY A 123 -13.09 -15.53 4.72
N VAL A 124 -13.94 -15.11 3.80
CA VAL A 124 -13.54 -14.47 2.54
C VAL A 124 -12.93 -13.08 2.76
N ASP A 125 -13.40 -12.32 3.75
CA ASP A 125 -12.91 -10.95 3.97
C ASP A 125 -11.45 -10.94 4.44
N VAL A 126 -11.08 -11.86 5.35
CA VAL A 126 -9.70 -12.03 5.81
C VAL A 126 -8.81 -12.55 4.66
N TYR A 127 -9.30 -13.54 3.90
CA TYR A 127 -8.62 -14.00 2.70
C TYR A 127 -8.33 -12.87 1.70
N ASN A 128 -9.31 -11.99 1.45
CA ASN A 128 -9.17 -10.87 0.52
C ASN A 128 -8.12 -9.86 0.99
N VAL A 129 -8.09 -9.49 2.27
CA VAL A 129 -7.05 -8.55 2.74
C VAL A 129 -5.66 -9.14 2.73
N VAL A 130 -5.51 -10.44 3.05
CA VAL A 130 -4.21 -11.13 2.97
C VAL A 130 -3.72 -11.24 1.53
N THR A 131 -4.59 -11.63 0.60
CA THR A 131 -4.22 -11.76 -0.83
C THR A 131 -3.94 -10.40 -1.48
N ASN A 132 -4.68 -9.36 -1.12
CA ASN A 132 -4.38 -8.00 -1.55
C ASN A 132 -3.01 -7.54 -1.02
N ALA A 133 -2.70 -7.77 0.25
CA ALA A 133 -1.41 -7.41 0.83
C ALA A 133 -0.24 -8.17 0.16
N LEU A 134 -0.41 -9.46 -0.15
CA LEU A 134 0.56 -10.24 -0.93
C LEU A 134 0.83 -9.61 -2.30
N MET A 135 -0.22 -9.27 -3.05
CA MET A 135 -0.09 -8.62 -4.36
C MET A 135 0.58 -7.25 -4.27
N GLU A 136 0.23 -6.45 -3.25
CA GLU A 136 0.86 -5.15 -3.01
C GLU A 136 2.36 -5.28 -2.72
N ILE A 137 2.77 -6.26 -1.92
CA ILE A 137 4.19 -6.51 -1.69
C ILE A 137 4.87 -6.96 -2.97
N ASN A 138 4.23 -7.82 -3.76
CA ASN A 138 4.82 -8.30 -5.01
C ASN A 138 5.01 -7.17 -6.04
N GLU A 139 4.11 -6.19 -6.05
CA GLU A 139 4.21 -5.01 -6.92
C GLU A 139 5.27 -4.00 -6.42
N TYR A 140 5.33 -3.76 -5.10
CA TYR A 140 6.12 -2.65 -4.56
C TYR A 140 7.51 -3.05 -4.07
N ASN A 141 7.67 -4.27 -3.56
CA ASN A 141 8.93 -4.75 -3.00
C ASN A 141 9.00 -6.29 -3.01
N PRO A 142 8.97 -6.92 -4.20
CA PRO A 142 8.85 -8.38 -4.31
C PRO A 142 10.01 -9.13 -3.63
N SER A 143 11.23 -8.60 -3.76
CA SER A 143 12.44 -9.21 -3.17
C SER A 143 12.59 -8.89 -1.69
N GLY A 144 12.33 -7.65 -1.28
CA GLY A 144 12.53 -7.22 0.10
C GLY A 144 11.40 -7.62 1.03
N ARG A 145 10.18 -7.85 0.51
CA ARG A 145 9.00 -8.25 1.28
C ARG A 145 8.67 -7.32 2.46
N ILE A 146 9.07 -6.05 2.35
CA ILE A 146 8.85 -5.01 3.37
C ILE A 146 7.75 -4.07 2.90
N VAL A 147 6.90 -3.66 3.84
CA VAL A 147 5.83 -2.67 3.65
C VAL A 147 6.41 -1.35 3.13
N VAL A 148 5.84 -0.83 2.05
CA VAL A 148 6.27 0.44 1.43
C VAL A 148 5.19 1.50 1.59
N PRO A 149 5.48 2.67 2.18
CA PRO A 149 4.55 3.78 2.20
C PRO A 149 4.43 4.42 0.81
N GLU A 150 3.21 4.74 0.39
CA GLU A 150 2.93 5.33 -0.91
C GLU A 150 1.86 6.44 -0.79
N LEU A 151 1.99 7.50 -1.58
CA LEU A 151 0.95 8.53 -1.70
C LEU A 151 -0.25 7.92 -2.43
N TRP A 152 -1.40 7.88 -1.76
CA TRP A 152 -2.56 7.16 -2.23
C TRP A 152 -3.80 8.05 -2.28
N ASN A 153 -4.57 7.89 -3.36
CA ASN A 153 -5.89 8.47 -3.49
C ASN A 153 -6.92 7.40 -3.11
N PHE A 154 -7.39 7.44 -1.87
CA PHE A 154 -8.33 6.45 -1.34
C PHE A 154 -9.69 6.53 -2.03
N LYS A 155 -10.10 7.71 -2.49
CA LYS A 155 -11.35 7.88 -3.25
C LYS A 155 -11.33 7.12 -4.58
N HIS A 156 -10.19 7.08 -5.27
CA HIS A 156 -10.07 6.41 -6.57
C HIS A 156 -9.35 5.05 -6.51
N GLY A 157 -8.90 4.62 -5.34
CA GLY A 157 -8.21 3.33 -5.17
C GLY A 157 -6.92 3.21 -5.98
N ARG A 158 -6.17 4.31 -6.15
CA ARG A 158 -4.90 4.31 -6.92
C ARG A 158 -3.84 5.22 -6.30
N LYS A 159 -2.60 5.07 -6.78
CA LYS A 159 -1.49 6.00 -6.50
C LYS A 159 -1.91 7.44 -6.82
N ALA A 160 -1.65 8.35 -5.89
CA ALA A 160 -1.93 9.76 -6.05
C ALA A 160 -0.82 10.45 -6.87
N ALA A 161 -1.23 11.29 -7.82
CA ALA A 161 -0.31 12.15 -8.56
C ALA A 161 0.17 13.30 -7.67
N MET A 162 1.39 13.79 -7.87
CA MET A 162 1.97 14.86 -7.04
C MET A 162 1.08 16.11 -7.00
N ALA A 163 0.49 16.49 -8.14
CA ALA A 163 -0.42 17.63 -8.20
C ALA A 163 -1.70 17.42 -7.37
N GLU A 164 -2.22 16.18 -7.28
CA GLU A 164 -3.39 15.88 -6.44
C GLU A 164 -3.03 16.05 -4.96
N VAL A 165 -1.87 15.51 -4.55
CA VAL A 165 -1.38 15.57 -3.16
C VAL A 165 -1.14 17.01 -2.74
N ILE A 166 -0.43 17.80 -3.55
CA ILE A 166 -0.14 19.21 -3.28
C ILE A 166 -1.45 20.01 -3.13
N LYS A 167 -2.40 19.86 -4.07
CA LYS A 167 -3.71 20.53 -4.00
C LYS A 167 -4.47 20.15 -2.73
N TYR A 168 -4.42 18.89 -2.33
CA TYR A 168 -5.09 18.42 -1.14
C TYR A 168 -4.47 18.99 0.15
N VAL A 169 -3.15 18.90 0.29
CA VAL A 169 -2.41 19.44 1.45
C VAL A 169 -2.66 20.94 1.61
N PHE A 170 -2.59 21.71 0.52
CA PHE A 170 -2.88 23.15 0.58
C PHE A 170 -4.32 23.47 1.02
N ARG A 171 -5.31 22.65 0.65
CA ARG A 171 -6.71 22.82 1.08
C ARG A 171 -6.88 22.51 2.57
N GLN A 172 -6.27 21.42 3.05
CA GLN A 172 -6.31 21.07 4.48
C GLN A 172 -5.71 22.19 5.32
N TRP A 173 -4.51 22.65 4.94
CA TRP A 173 -3.83 23.74 5.64
C TRP A 173 -4.61 25.06 5.70
N LYS A 174 -5.33 25.42 4.62
CA LYS A 174 -6.21 26.61 4.63
C LYS A 174 -7.37 26.43 5.60
N SER A 175 -8.00 25.26 5.58
CA SER A 175 -9.15 24.94 6.43
C SER A 175 -8.76 25.00 7.92
N ASP A 176 -7.58 24.46 8.28
CA ASP A 176 -7.06 24.51 9.65
C ASP A 176 -6.78 25.94 10.14
N LYS A 177 -6.28 26.80 9.24
CA LYS A 177 -6.06 28.22 9.54
C LYS A 177 -7.35 28.99 9.76
N ASP A 178 -8.34 28.76 8.90
CA ASP A 178 -9.63 29.44 9.02
C ASP A 178 -10.37 28.98 10.28
N MET A 179 -10.27 27.69 10.64
CA MET A 179 -10.80 27.16 11.89
C MET A 179 -10.11 27.77 13.12
N THR A 180 -8.78 27.84 13.13
CA THR A 180 -8.03 28.47 14.25
C THR A 180 -8.39 29.95 14.42
N ARG A 181 -8.66 30.67 13.33
CA ARG A 181 -9.07 32.09 13.37
C ARG A 181 -10.52 32.29 13.82
N ALA A 182 -11.40 31.32 13.61
CA ALA A 182 -12.80 31.42 14.01
C ALA A 182 -13.02 31.16 15.52
N VAL A 183 -12.01 30.64 16.22
CA VAL A 183 -12.07 30.28 17.65
C VAL A 183 -11.43 31.35 18.55
N ILE A 184 -10.82 32.38 17.96
CA ILE A 184 -10.23 33.56 18.64
C ILE A 184 -11.15 34.77 18.41
#